data_AF-A0A9D1H7F5-F1
#
_entry.id   AF-A0A9D1H7F5-F1
#
_cell.length_a   1.000
_cell.length_b   1.000
_cell.length_c   1.000
_cell.angle_alpha   90.00
_cell.angle_beta   90.00
_cell.angle_gamma   90.00
#
_symmetry.space_group_name_H-M   'P 1'
#
loop_
_entity.id
_entity.type
_entity.pdbx_description
1 polymer ?
#
loop_
_entity_poly.entity_id
_entity_poly.type
_entity_poly.pdbx_seq_one_letter_code
_entity_poly.pdbx_strand_id
1 'polypeptide(L)'
;MPQDYLTVRGVGEDEFVEKKSRFIGFAAPVKTVEDANAVIESVRKKHPDARHNVFAYVLLDGMTRRCSDDGEPQGTGGVPVLDVIQKEGLIGVCVVVTRYFGGVLLGASGLARAYGHGARIALDAAGKMHMTNCHVLRVTVPYPMYGKVSYLLPQYKIETLDSVFGDTVVLDLLIRADRAPGFADALRELSAGQIVPELVEERFCDMA
;
A
#
# COMPACT_ATOMS: atom_id res chain seq x y z
N MET A 1 -0.37 3.24 -15.60
CA MET A 1 -0.52 2.85 -14.19
C MET A 1 -1.98 3.04 -13.82
N PRO A 2 -2.59 2.21 -12.97
CA PRO A 2 -3.96 2.42 -12.51
C PRO A 2 -4.12 3.80 -11.85
N GLN A 3 -5.30 4.42 -12.02
CA GLN A 3 -5.60 5.77 -11.49
C GLN A 3 -5.46 5.83 -9.96
N ASP A 4 -5.94 4.79 -9.27
CA ASP A 4 -5.81 4.55 -7.84
C ASP A 4 -5.52 3.05 -7.61
N TYR A 5 -4.74 2.67 -6.60
CA TYR A 5 -4.49 1.26 -6.26
C TYR A 5 -4.27 1.02 -4.76
N LEU A 6 -4.56 -0.20 -4.30
CA LEU A 6 -4.28 -0.62 -2.93
C LEU A 6 -2.94 -1.36 -2.86
N THR A 7 -2.13 -1.03 -1.86
CA THR A 7 -0.87 -1.72 -1.57
C THR A 7 -0.60 -1.75 -0.06
N VAL A 8 0.55 -2.28 0.35
CA VAL A 8 0.99 -2.31 1.74
C VAL A 8 1.91 -1.11 2.07
N ARG A 9 1.83 -0.59 3.30
CA ARG A 9 2.61 0.57 3.77
C ARG A 9 4.09 0.26 3.92
N GLY A 10 4.39 -0.98 4.31
CA GLY A 10 5.75 -1.42 4.56
C GLY A 10 5.81 -2.92 4.75
N VAL A 11 6.81 -3.36 5.49
CA VAL A 11 6.98 -4.77 5.84
C VAL A 11 6.06 -5.12 7.01
N GLY A 12 5.40 -6.27 6.93
CA GLY A 12 4.59 -6.83 8.01
C GLY A 12 4.93 -8.30 8.24
N GLU A 13 4.97 -8.70 9.51
CA GLU A 13 5.22 -10.09 9.91
C GLU A 13 4.30 -10.44 11.08
N ASP A 14 3.66 -11.60 11.00
CA ASP A 14 2.87 -12.15 12.10
C ASP A 14 2.85 -13.69 12.01
N GLU A 15 2.59 -14.37 13.13
CA GLU A 15 2.62 -15.82 13.21
C GLU A 15 1.44 -16.41 13.99
N PHE A 16 1.09 -17.65 13.64
CA PHE A 16 0.10 -18.42 14.37
C PHE A 16 0.45 -19.91 14.37
N VAL A 17 -0.22 -20.66 15.25
CA VAL A 17 -0.05 -22.11 15.36
C VAL A 17 -1.38 -22.81 15.10
N GLU A 18 -1.40 -23.75 14.16
CA GLU A 18 -2.54 -24.60 13.84
C GLU A 18 -2.10 -26.07 13.91
N LYS A 19 -2.75 -26.87 14.76
CA LYS A 19 -2.40 -28.29 14.97
C LYS A 19 -0.90 -28.51 15.16
N LYS A 20 -0.29 -27.72 16.06
CA LYS A 20 1.16 -27.70 16.36
C LYS A 20 2.07 -27.23 15.22
N SER A 21 1.55 -27.05 14.01
CA SER A 21 2.33 -26.47 12.91
C SER A 21 2.33 -24.95 13.07
N ARG A 22 3.52 -24.34 13.03
CA ARG A 22 3.67 -22.88 13.10
C ARG A 22 3.75 -22.31 11.70
N PHE A 23 2.99 -21.26 11.46
CA PHE A 23 2.95 -20.51 10.21
C PHE A 23 3.34 -19.07 10.50
N ILE A 24 4.32 -18.56 9.77
CA ILE A 24 4.83 -17.19 9.89
C ILE A 24 4.57 -16.53 8.55
N GLY A 25 3.66 -15.57 8.51
CA GLY A 25 3.40 -14.76 7.34
C GLY A 25 4.31 -13.54 7.32
N PHE A 26 4.86 -13.24 6.16
CA PHE A 26 5.68 -12.06 5.89
C PHE A 26 5.17 -11.38 4.63
N ALA A 27 4.91 -10.08 4.69
CA ALA A 27 4.48 -9.27 3.56
C ALA A 27 5.42 -8.07 3.37
N ALA A 28 5.70 -7.71 2.12
CA ALA A 28 6.53 -6.56 1.79
C ALA A 28 6.10 -5.90 0.47
N PRO A 29 6.28 -4.56 0.34
CA PRO A 29 6.06 -3.87 -0.92
C PRO A 29 7.17 -4.24 -1.92
N VAL A 30 6.79 -4.46 -3.17
CA VAL A 30 7.69 -4.83 -4.27
C VAL A 30 7.28 -4.12 -5.55
N LYS A 31 8.26 -3.69 -6.35
CA LYS A 31 8.01 -3.03 -7.63
C LYS A 31 8.36 -3.93 -8.80
N THR A 32 9.37 -4.77 -8.63
CA THR A 32 9.93 -5.61 -9.68
C THR A 32 9.93 -7.09 -9.30
N VAL A 33 10.20 -7.97 -10.27
CA VAL A 33 10.39 -9.40 -10.01
C VAL A 33 11.64 -9.61 -9.16
N GLU A 34 12.67 -8.79 -9.36
CA GLU A 34 13.92 -8.81 -8.62
C GLU A 34 13.69 -8.45 -7.15
N ASP A 35 12.86 -7.45 -6.85
CA ASP A 35 12.46 -7.09 -5.48
C ASP A 35 11.74 -8.27 -4.80
N ALA A 36 10.79 -8.89 -5.50
CA ALA A 36 10.05 -10.05 -4.98
C ALA A 36 10.98 -11.23 -4.69
N ASN A 37 11.93 -11.52 -5.60
CA ASN A 37 12.93 -12.56 -5.39
C ASN A 37 13.84 -12.23 -4.20
N ALA A 38 14.23 -10.96 -4.02
CA ALA A 38 15.02 -10.54 -2.88
C ALA A 38 14.27 -10.74 -1.55
N VAL A 39 12.97 -10.43 -1.51
CA VAL A 39 12.10 -10.70 -0.36
C VAL A 39 12.06 -12.21 -0.07
N ILE A 40 11.77 -13.05 -1.08
CA ILE A 40 11.70 -14.51 -0.92
C ILE A 40 13.01 -15.08 -0.36
N GLU A 41 14.15 -14.67 -0.92
CA GLU A 41 15.46 -15.12 -0.46
C GLU A 41 15.81 -14.60 0.93
N SER A 42 15.37 -13.38 1.30
CA SER A 42 15.55 -12.86 2.66
C SER A 42 14.81 -13.70 3.71
N VAL A 43 13.57 -14.11 3.40
CA VAL A 43 12.76 -14.95 4.30
C VAL A 43 13.34 -16.36 4.42
N ARG A 44 13.79 -16.95 3.29
CA ARG A 44 14.49 -18.24 3.30
C ARG A 44 15.76 -18.23 4.16
N LYS A 45 16.54 -17.14 4.09
CA LYS A 45 17.73 -16.96 4.94
C LYS A 45 17.38 -16.76 6.42
N LYS A 46 16.26 -16.11 6.72
CA LYS A 46 15.76 -15.93 8.10
C LYS A 46 15.23 -17.23 8.69
N HIS A 47 14.72 -18.14 7.85
CA HIS A 47 14.13 -19.41 8.25
C HIS A 47 14.78 -20.63 7.55
N PRO A 48 16.08 -20.88 7.76
CA PRO A 48 16.83 -21.92 7.04
C PRO A 48 16.33 -23.35 7.36
N ASP A 49 15.77 -23.56 8.55
CA ASP A 49 15.23 -24.85 8.99
C ASP A 49 13.77 -25.09 8.57
N ALA A 50 13.13 -24.11 7.93
CA ALA A 50 11.77 -24.27 7.45
C ALA A 50 11.75 -25.17 6.21
N ARG A 51 10.78 -26.09 6.16
CA ARG A 51 10.62 -26.99 5.01
C ARG A 51 9.94 -26.33 3.81
N HIS A 52 9.09 -25.34 4.08
CA HIS A 52 8.28 -24.67 3.08
C HIS A 52 8.25 -23.16 3.37
N ASN A 53 8.62 -22.38 2.37
CA ASN A 53 8.49 -20.93 2.25
C ASN A 53 7.59 -20.65 1.05
N VAL A 54 6.30 -20.96 1.21
CA VAL A 54 5.27 -20.72 0.20
C VAL A 54 5.20 -19.23 -0.08
N PHE A 55 5.09 -18.83 -1.34
CA PHE A 55 5.00 -17.40 -1.66
C PHE A 55 3.98 -17.11 -2.75
N ALA A 56 3.53 -15.85 -2.77
CA ALA A 56 2.91 -15.24 -3.92
C ALA A 56 3.27 -13.76 -4.01
N TYR A 57 3.24 -13.20 -5.21
CA TYR A 57 3.34 -11.76 -5.41
C TYR A 57 2.47 -11.30 -6.58
N VAL A 58 2.09 -10.03 -6.53
CA VAL A 58 1.43 -9.29 -7.62
C VAL A 58 2.16 -7.96 -7.76
N LEU A 59 2.68 -7.64 -8.95
CA LEU A 59 3.38 -6.38 -9.20
C LEU A 59 2.39 -5.24 -9.50
N LEU A 60 2.90 -4.01 -9.57
CA LEU A 60 2.11 -2.79 -9.77
C LEU A 60 1.37 -2.73 -11.12
N ASP A 61 1.75 -3.55 -12.09
CA ASP A 61 1.00 -3.68 -13.36
C ASP A 61 -0.31 -4.48 -13.19
N GLY A 62 -0.51 -5.15 -12.05
CA GLY A 62 -1.66 -6.01 -11.74
C GLY A 62 -1.72 -7.31 -12.54
N MET A 63 -0.86 -7.48 -13.55
CA MET A 63 -0.86 -8.61 -14.49
C MET A 63 0.26 -9.59 -14.17
N THR A 64 1.42 -9.07 -13.81
CA THR A 64 2.58 -9.87 -13.43
C THR A 64 2.38 -10.39 -12.01
N ARG A 65 2.06 -11.68 -11.92
CA ARG A 65 1.80 -12.39 -10.68
C ARG A 65 2.41 -13.78 -10.71
N ARG A 66 2.83 -14.27 -9.55
CA ARG A 66 3.37 -15.62 -9.39
C ARG A 66 3.02 -16.16 -8.03
N CYS A 67 2.87 -17.48 -7.94
CA CYS A 67 2.83 -18.19 -6.66
C CYS A 67 3.66 -19.48 -6.73
N SER A 68 4.02 -20.02 -5.57
CA SER A 68 4.70 -21.31 -5.44
C SER A 68 4.25 -21.99 -4.16
N ASP A 69 3.99 -23.29 -4.26
CA ASP A 69 3.72 -24.16 -3.10
C ASP A 69 5.00 -24.59 -2.36
N ASP A 70 6.20 -24.29 -2.87
CA ASP A 70 7.50 -24.60 -2.24
C ASP A 70 7.60 -26.03 -1.63
N GLY A 71 7.10 -27.03 -2.35
CA GLY A 71 7.12 -28.44 -1.93
C GLY A 71 5.90 -28.90 -1.11
N GLU A 72 4.96 -28.01 -0.78
CA GLU A 72 3.62 -28.41 -0.33
C GLU A 72 2.84 -29.12 -1.47
N PRO A 73 1.78 -29.88 -1.15
CA PRO A 73 0.90 -30.43 -2.16
C PRO A 73 0.37 -29.33 -3.08
N GLN A 74 0.32 -29.63 -4.38
CA GLN A 74 -0.01 -28.67 -5.42
C GLN A 74 -1.32 -27.91 -5.13
N GLY A 75 -1.26 -26.59 -5.21
CA GLY A 75 -2.38 -25.68 -5.01
C GLY A 75 -2.83 -25.50 -3.56
N THR A 76 -2.13 -26.09 -2.58
CA THR A 76 -2.52 -26.00 -1.17
C THR A 76 -1.86 -24.87 -0.39
N GLY A 77 -0.83 -24.23 -0.95
CA GLY A 77 -0.14 -23.10 -0.35
C GLY A 77 -0.17 -21.84 -1.21
N GLY A 78 0.49 -21.88 -2.36
CA GLY A 78 0.74 -20.70 -3.19
C GLY A 78 -0.54 -20.05 -3.73
N VAL A 79 -1.50 -20.88 -4.17
CA VAL A 79 -2.80 -20.41 -4.67
C VAL A 79 -3.59 -19.69 -3.55
N PRO A 80 -3.77 -20.27 -2.35
CA PRO A 80 -4.40 -19.57 -1.23
C PRO A 80 -3.76 -18.21 -0.86
N VAL A 81 -2.42 -18.11 -0.88
CA VAL A 81 -1.73 -16.84 -0.60
C VAL A 81 -2.05 -15.81 -1.69
N LEU A 82 -1.98 -16.21 -2.96
CA LEU A 82 -2.31 -15.34 -4.10
C LEU A 82 -3.77 -14.88 -4.08
N ASP A 83 -4.69 -15.79 -3.76
CA ASP A 83 -6.12 -15.53 -3.64
C ASP A 83 -6.42 -14.43 -2.62
N VAL A 84 -5.71 -14.42 -1.49
CA VAL A 84 -5.89 -13.39 -0.45
C VAL A 84 -5.45 -12.02 -0.97
N ILE A 85 -4.27 -11.94 -1.60
CA ILE A 85 -3.78 -10.70 -2.22
C ILE A 85 -4.82 -10.14 -3.21
N GLN A 86 -5.35 -11.01 -4.07
CA GLN A 86 -6.32 -10.62 -5.10
C GLN A 86 -7.69 -10.24 -4.55
N LYS A 87 -8.22 -10.99 -3.59
CA LYS A 87 -9.51 -10.69 -2.94
C LYS A 87 -9.48 -9.36 -2.19
N GLU A 88 -8.31 -8.97 -1.69
CA GLU A 88 -8.10 -7.69 -1.02
C GLU A 88 -7.73 -6.55 -1.99
N GLY A 89 -7.61 -6.84 -3.30
CA GLY A 89 -7.33 -5.85 -4.33
C GLY A 89 -5.92 -5.27 -4.26
N LEU A 90 -4.99 -5.96 -3.60
CA LEU A 90 -3.63 -5.48 -3.36
C LEU A 90 -2.72 -5.77 -4.57
N ILE A 91 -1.91 -4.78 -4.93
CA ILE A 91 -0.86 -4.90 -5.94
C ILE A 91 0.46 -4.30 -5.42
N GLY A 92 1.57 -4.60 -6.10
CA GLY A 92 2.90 -4.18 -5.66
C GLY A 92 3.32 -4.83 -4.33
N VAL A 93 2.93 -6.08 -4.11
CA VAL A 93 3.15 -6.78 -2.83
C VAL A 93 3.64 -8.20 -3.06
N CYS A 94 4.58 -8.64 -2.22
CA CYS A 94 5.03 -10.02 -2.09
C CYS A 94 4.69 -10.52 -0.69
N VAL A 95 4.14 -11.73 -0.61
CA VAL A 95 3.83 -12.43 0.63
C VAL A 95 4.53 -13.78 0.62
N VAL A 96 5.23 -14.09 1.71
CA VAL A 96 5.85 -15.38 1.98
C VAL A 96 5.26 -15.94 3.27
N VAL A 97 4.81 -17.19 3.26
CA VAL A 97 4.32 -17.89 4.44
C VAL A 97 5.25 -19.07 4.71
N THR A 98 6.01 -18.95 5.78
CA THR A 98 6.93 -19.97 6.27
C THR A 98 6.19 -20.96 7.13
N ARG A 99 6.39 -22.26 6.91
CA ARG A 99 5.79 -23.31 7.73
C ARG A 99 6.83 -24.18 8.42
N TYR A 100 6.66 -24.34 9.73
CA TYR A 100 7.30 -25.38 10.54
C TYR A 100 6.29 -26.47 10.87
N PHE A 101 6.56 -27.70 10.43
CA PHE A 101 5.65 -28.83 10.63
C PHE A 101 5.61 -29.29 12.09
N GLY A 102 4.41 -29.39 12.65
CA GLY A 102 4.18 -29.74 14.06
C GLY A 102 3.96 -31.22 14.38
N GLY A 103 4.18 -32.12 13.43
CA GLY A 103 3.93 -33.55 13.60
C GLY A 103 2.49 -34.01 13.35
N VAL A 104 1.56 -33.09 13.06
CA VAL A 104 0.16 -33.41 12.76
C VAL A 104 -0.21 -32.89 11.38
N LEU A 105 -0.73 -33.76 10.52
CA LEU A 105 -1.17 -33.39 9.17
C LEU A 105 -2.45 -32.55 9.22
N LEU A 106 -2.49 -31.48 8.42
CA LEU A 106 -3.66 -30.60 8.31
C LEU A 106 -4.66 -31.06 7.23
N GLY A 107 -4.21 -31.89 6.27
CA GLY A 107 -4.96 -32.19 5.04
C GLY A 107 -4.97 -31.01 4.07
N ALA A 108 -5.30 -31.25 2.80
CA ALA A 108 -5.23 -30.23 1.74
C ALA A 108 -6.07 -28.98 2.04
N SER A 109 -7.31 -29.16 2.51
CA SER A 109 -8.19 -28.04 2.88
C SER A 109 -7.73 -27.31 4.15
N GLY A 110 -7.08 -28.02 5.08
CA GLY A 110 -6.49 -27.40 6.27
C GLY A 110 -5.28 -26.55 5.92
N LEU A 111 -4.40 -27.04 5.02
CA LEU A 111 -3.27 -26.28 4.51
C LEU A 111 -3.71 -25.02 3.78
N ALA A 112 -4.68 -25.16 2.87
CA ALA A 112 -5.19 -24.01 2.12
C ALA A 112 -5.71 -22.89 3.04
N ARG A 113 -6.47 -23.26 4.09
CA ARG A 113 -6.93 -22.29 5.09
C ARG A 113 -5.79 -21.68 5.90
N ALA A 114 -4.81 -22.49 6.32
CA ALA A 114 -3.68 -22.00 7.09
C ALA A 114 -2.80 -21.03 6.29
N TYR A 115 -2.48 -21.36 5.04
CA TYR A 115 -1.69 -20.49 4.16
C TYR A 115 -2.41 -19.18 3.83
N GLY A 116 -3.71 -19.25 3.53
CA GLY A 116 -4.52 -18.04 3.35
C GLY A 116 -4.57 -17.19 4.63
N HIS A 117 -4.70 -17.81 5.80
CA HIS A 117 -4.69 -17.07 7.06
C HIS A 117 -3.34 -16.40 7.33
N GLY A 118 -2.22 -17.11 7.10
CA GLY A 118 -0.88 -16.56 7.23
C GLY A 118 -0.64 -15.36 6.32
N ALA A 119 -1.14 -15.42 5.08
CA ALA A 119 -1.09 -14.29 4.17
C ALA A 119 -1.86 -13.08 4.70
N ARG A 120 -3.08 -13.30 5.21
CA ARG A 120 -3.93 -12.23 5.75
C ARG A 120 -3.29 -11.51 6.93
N ILE A 121 -2.83 -12.26 7.94
CA ILE A 121 -2.24 -11.63 9.13
C ILE A 121 -0.97 -10.84 8.78
N ALA A 122 -0.17 -11.30 7.82
CA ALA A 122 1.00 -10.57 7.33
C ALA A 122 0.62 -9.26 6.63
N LEU A 123 -0.41 -9.29 5.78
CA LEU A 123 -0.93 -8.11 5.08
C LEU A 123 -1.57 -7.10 6.04
N ASP A 124 -2.25 -7.58 7.08
CA ASP A 124 -2.80 -6.73 8.12
C ASP A 124 -1.68 -6.08 8.95
N ALA A 125 -0.65 -6.86 9.33
CA ALA A 125 0.53 -6.36 10.02
C ALA A 125 1.34 -5.34 9.19
N ALA A 126 1.38 -5.50 7.86
CA ALA A 126 2.07 -4.59 6.94
C ALA A 126 1.36 -3.23 6.80
N GLY A 127 0.08 -3.17 7.18
CA GLY A 127 -0.79 -2.02 7.00
C GLY A 127 -1.14 -1.78 5.53
N LYS A 128 -2.41 -1.48 5.24
CA LYS A 128 -2.87 -1.21 3.87
C LYS A 128 -2.94 0.29 3.61
N MET A 129 -2.67 0.70 2.38
CA MET A 129 -2.73 2.09 1.92
C MET A 129 -3.30 2.20 0.53
N HIS A 130 -4.01 3.30 0.27
CA HIS A 130 -4.67 3.57 -0.99
C HIS A 130 -3.89 4.67 -1.73
N MET A 131 -3.12 4.25 -2.72
CA MET A 131 -2.29 5.13 -3.51
C MET A 131 -3.12 5.79 -4.60
N THR A 132 -3.15 7.11 -4.59
CA THR A 132 -3.82 7.95 -5.59
C THR A 132 -2.84 8.95 -6.18
N ASN A 133 -3.13 9.47 -7.37
CA ASN A 133 -2.33 10.55 -7.95
C ASN A 133 -2.61 11.87 -7.21
N CYS A 134 -1.57 12.53 -6.74
CA CYS A 134 -1.62 13.71 -5.91
C CYS A 134 -0.81 14.84 -6.53
N HIS A 135 -1.28 16.07 -6.36
CA HIS A 135 -0.56 17.28 -6.69
C HIS A 135 -0.12 17.97 -5.40
N VAL A 136 1.12 18.42 -5.38
CA VAL A 136 1.58 19.45 -4.43
C VAL A 136 1.40 20.79 -5.12
N LEU A 137 0.50 21.60 -4.58
CA LEU A 137 0.20 22.94 -5.06
C LEU A 137 0.83 23.97 -4.12
N ARG A 138 1.49 24.97 -4.68
CA ARG A 138 1.93 26.15 -3.94
C ARG A 138 0.94 27.28 -4.16
N VAL A 139 0.49 27.90 -3.07
CA VAL A 139 -0.47 29.01 -3.12
C VAL A 139 0.08 30.17 -2.30
N THR A 140 0.22 31.33 -2.93
CA THR A 140 0.58 32.57 -2.25
C THR A 140 -0.69 33.35 -1.93
N VAL A 141 -0.93 33.61 -0.65
CA VAL A 141 -2.18 34.14 -0.11
C VAL A 141 -1.92 35.43 0.66
N PRO A 142 -2.54 36.56 0.29
CA PRO A 142 -2.54 37.76 1.12
C PRO A 142 -3.25 37.52 2.46
N TYR A 143 -2.75 38.10 3.55
CA TYR A 143 -3.32 37.92 4.89
C TYR A 143 -4.85 38.14 4.98
N PRO A 144 -5.46 39.16 4.33
CA PRO A 144 -6.91 39.34 4.37
C PRO A 144 -7.72 38.17 3.79
N MET A 145 -7.11 37.35 2.93
CA MET A 145 -7.73 36.20 2.27
C MET A 145 -7.36 34.88 2.93
N TYR A 146 -6.34 34.86 3.79
CA TYR A 146 -5.83 33.63 4.42
C TYR A 146 -6.90 32.84 5.16
N GLY A 147 -7.74 33.51 5.97
CA GLY A 147 -8.82 32.84 6.70
C GLY A 147 -9.87 32.21 5.77
N LYS A 148 -10.18 32.87 4.64
CA LYS A 148 -11.13 32.36 3.65
C LYS A 148 -10.57 31.16 2.89
N VAL A 149 -9.30 31.25 2.47
CA VAL A 149 -8.60 30.14 1.80
C VAL A 149 -8.50 28.94 2.74
N SER A 150 -8.13 29.17 4.00
CA SER A 150 -8.04 28.11 5.02
C SER A 150 -9.37 27.41 5.26
N TYR A 151 -10.50 28.13 5.18
CA TYR A 151 -11.83 27.54 5.29
C TYR A 151 -12.23 26.68 4.07
N LEU A 152 -11.61 26.92 2.91
CA LEU A 152 -11.87 26.17 1.68
C LEU A 152 -11.14 24.81 1.68
N LEU A 153 -9.94 24.73 2.29
CA LEU A 153 -9.07 23.55 2.22
C LEU A 153 -9.77 22.23 2.61
N PRO A 154 -10.53 22.15 3.73
CA PRO A 154 -11.19 20.91 4.14
C PRO A 154 -12.26 20.43 3.15
N GLN A 155 -12.90 21.34 2.41
CA GLN A 155 -13.97 21.00 1.45
C GLN A 155 -13.45 20.18 0.26
N TYR A 156 -12.15 20.32 -0.03
CA TYR A 156 -11.47 19.58 -1.09
C TYR A 156 -10.64 18.41 -0.55
N LYS A 157 -10.67 18.17 0.77
CA LYS A 157 -9.77 17.28 1.52
C LYS A 157 -8.29 17.55 1.25
N ILE A 158 -7.89 18.82 1.35
CA ILE A 158 -6.50 19.24 1.18
C ILE A 158 -5.76 19.05 2.50
N GLU A 159 -4.57 18.47 2.43
CA GLU A 159 -3.61 18.43 3.52
C GLU A 159 -2.60 19.57 3.32
N THR A 160 -2.30 20.32 4.38
CA THR A 160 -1.26 21.37 4.33
C THR A 160 0.08 20.74 4.72
N LEU A 161 1.02 20.73 3.78
CA LEU A 161 2.37 20.18 3.97
C LEU A 161 3.29 21.17 4.68
N ASP A 162 3.23 22.44 4.30
CA ASP A 162 4.03 23.51 4.87
C ASP A 162 3.30 24.86 4.82
N SER A 163 3.70 25.78 5.68
CA SER A 163 3.15 27.13 5.76
C SER A 163 4.22 28.13 6.16
N VAL A 164 4.53 29.06 5.25
CA VAL A 164 5.52 30.11 5.46
C VAL A 164 4.80 31.46 5.58
N PHE A 165 5.02 32.14 6.71
CA PHE A 165 4.43 33.45 7.00
C PHE A 165 5.48 34.55 6.84
N GLY A 166 5.42 35.26 5.71
CA GLY A 166 6.24 36.44 5.41
C GLY A 166 5.36 37.66 5.15
N ASP A 167 5.69 38.44 4.12
CA ASP A 167 4.84 39.55 3.63
C ASP A 167 3.49 39.04 3.09
N THR A 168 3.47 37.80 2.62
CA THR A 168 2.28 37.01 2.28
C THR A 168 2.41 35.63 2.95
N VAL A 169 1.31 34.88 2.97
CA VAL A 169 1.30 33.50 3.43
C VAL A 169 1.51 32.58 2.24
N VAL A 170 2.54 31.75 2.25
CA VAL A 170 2.78 30.73 1.23
C VAL A 170 2.42 29.37 1.81
N LEU A 171 1.54 28.65 1.12
CA LEU A 171 1.06 27.34 1.52
C LEU A 171 1.48 26.29 0.49
N ASP A 172 2.07 25.20 0.97
CA ASP A 172 2.26 23.99 0.17
C ASP A 172 1.16 22.99 0.54
N LEU A 173 0.33 22.64 -0.45
CA LEU A 173 -0.94 21.96 -0.29
C LEU A 173 -0.94 20.65 -1.08
N LEU A 174 -1.22 19.54 -0.40
CA LEU A 174 -1.41 18.24 -1.04
C LEU A 174 -2.88 18.02 -1.33
N ILE A 175 -3.20 17.72 -2.59
CA ILE A 175 -4.56 17.47 -3.06
C ILE A 175 -4.58 16.32 -4.06
N ARG A 176 -5.69 15.57 -4.13
CA ARG A 176 -5.88 14.57 -5.20
C ARG A 176 -5.91 15.30 -6.55
N ALA A 177 -5.24 14.72 -7.55
CA ALA A 177 -5.14 15.32 -8.87
C ALA A 177 -6.51 15.57 -9.51
N ASP A 178 -7.49 14.69 -9.26
CA ASP A 178 -8.88 14.81 -9.74
C ASP A 178 -9.65 15.99 -9.12
N ARG A 179 -9.23 16.51 -7.97
CA ARG A 179 -9.84 17.66 -7.29
C ARG A 179 -9.11 18.97 -7.51
N ALA A 180 -7.86 18.93 -7.98
CA ALA A 180 -7.05 20.12 -8.25
C ALA A 180 -7.74 21.15 -9.17
N PRO A 181 -8.41 20.77 -10.27
CA PRO A 181 -9.10 21.75 -11.12
C PRO A 181 -10.22 22.50 -10.39
N GLY A 182 -11.09 21.77 -9.67
CA GLY A 182 -12.20 22.38 -8.94
C GLY A 182 -11.75 23.28 -7.78
N PHE A 183 -10.63 22.94 -7.14
CA PHE A 183 -10.02 23.81 -6.12
C PHE A 183 -9.45 25.08 -6.74
N ALA A 184 -8.77 24.98 -7.89
CA ALA A 184 -8.23 26.14 -8.60
C ALA A 184 -9.33 27.11 -9.03
N ASP A 185 -10.47 26.61 -9.50
CA ASP A 185 -11.61 27.45 -9.89
C ASP A 185 -12.25 28.14 -8.68
N ALA A 186 -12.43 27.44 -7.56
CA ALA A 186 -12.95 28.04 -6.33
C ALA A 186 -11.98 29.09 -5.73
N LEU A 187 -10.67 28.87 -5.81
CA LEU A 187 -9.68 29.87 -5.42
C LEU A 187 -9.77 31.13 -6.29
N ARG A 188 -9.91 30.97 -7.60
CA ARG A 188 -10.06 32.10 -8.53
C ARG A 188 -11.33 32.89 -8.25
N GLU A 189 -12.46 32.21 -8.04
CA GLU A 189 -13.73 32.88 -7.71
C GLU A 189 -13.63 33.64 -6.38
N LEU A 190 -13.11 32.99 -5.35
CA LEU A 190 -12.94 33.58 -4.01
C LEU A 190 -12.03 34.82 -4.04
N SER A 191 -11.01 34.81 -4.89
CA SER A 191 -9.98 35.85 -4.97
C SER A 191 -10.18 36.86 -6.10
N ALA A 192 -11.31 36.79 -6.83
CA ALA A 192 -11.50 37.56 -8.08
C ALA A 192 -10.30 37.44 -9.05
N GLY A 193 -9.71 36.24 -9.12
CA GLY A 193 -8.57 35.91 -9.98
C GLY A 193 -7.20 36.27 -9.44
N GLN A 194 -7.08 36.80 -8.22
CA GLN A 194 -5.79 37.21 -7.65
C GLN A 194 -4.92 36.06 -7.16
N ILE A 195 -5.53 34.92 -6.81
CA ILE A 195 -4.82 33.74 -6.29
C ILE A 195 -4.93 32.62 -7.34
N VAL A 196 -3.77 32.14 -7.79
CA VAL A 196 -3.65 31.00 -8.70
C VAL A 196 -2.72 29.97 -8.05
N PRO A 197 -3.17 28.71 -7.88
CA PRO A 197 -2.30 27.66 -7.40
C PRO A 197 -1.27 27.26 -8.47
N GLU A 198 -0.02 27.09 -8.05
CA GLU A 198 1.07 26.61 -8.90
C GLU A 198 1.34 25.13 -8.61
N LEU A 199 1.40 24.29 -9.65
CA LEU A 199 1.79 22.89 -9.48
C LEU A 199 3.30 22.80 -9.25
N VAL A 200 3.70 22.29 -8.08
CA VAL A 200 5.11 22.10 -7.70
C VAL A 200 5.56 20.69 -8.05
N GLU A 201 4.75 19.68 -7.73
CA GLU A 201 5.11 18.28 -7.85
C GLU A 201 3.86 17.42 -8.13
N GLU A 202 4.01 16.40 -8.96
CA GLU A 202 3.08 15.27 -9.06
C GLU A 202 3.68 14.07 -8.33
N ARG A 203 2.93 13.47 -7.42
CA ARG A 203 3.36 12.29 -6.68
C ARG A 203 2.21 11.36 -6.36
N PHE A 204 2.49 10.06 -6.27
CA PHE A 204 1.52 9.12 -5.70
C PHE A 204 1.61 9.14 -4.17
N CYS A 205 0.47 9.26 -3.51
CA CYS A 205 0.42 9.35 -2.06
C CYS A 205 -0.83 8.66 -1.49
N ASP A 206 -0.79 8.34 -0.20
CA ASP A 206 -1.94 7.81 0.53
C ASP A 206 -2.80 8.96 1.04
N MET A 207 -3.82 9.33 0.27
CA MET A 207 -4.85 10.27 0.68
C MET A 207 -6.23 9.62 0.61
N ALA A 208 -6.88 9.50 1.78
CA ALA A 208 -8.21 8.95 1.95
C ALA A 208 -9.35 9.99 1.76
#